data_AF-A0A4Y3K9B9-F1
#
_entry.id   AF-A0A4Y3K9B9-F1
#
_cell.length_a   1.000
_cell.length_b   1.000
_cell.length_c   1.000
_cell.angle_alpha   90.00
_cell.angle_beta   90.00
_cell.angle_gamma   90.00
#
_symmetry.space_group_name_H-M   'P 1'
#
loop_
_entity.id
_entity.type
_entity.pdbx_description
1 polymer ?
#
loop_
_entity_poly.entity_id
_entity_poly.type
_entity_poly.pdbx_seq_one_letter_code
_entity_poly.pdbx_strand_id
1 'polypeptide(L)'
;MTSSTTDRLAALRPTDPIDPDGLSDAHRLVTARIAADDVPTLADRAPRRRPRAARLALVGVAAAAVAAVPLLVPNPTDSAAFAGWTAVPATLGPDELAAAGDACLALRTDAAAGASGTDLPRNLDGARPVVADRRGATTFAVLSSDAGLQSCLIGPRVRTSVTATDAGGSAFVDGTGSSDGEQVGLGFVGEDTPPGDDGASFVSGGVQNVGSDEPWAFALGRVGGDVAAVEVRLSDGSTLEASVADGVWAAWWPSDETVREVRPTLADGTAGTAAELDRFTVDVRRAGEEPPAEDVVTQVAED
;
A
#
# COMPACT_ATOMS: atom_id res chain seq x y z
N MET A 1 -13.50 -22.84 35.03
CA MET A 1 -14.18 -21.54 34.84
C MET A 1 -14.16 -21.24 33.36
N THR A 2 -15.22 -21.64 32.66
CA THR A 2 -15.38 -21.52 31.21
C THR A 2 -16.25 -20.31 30.93
N SER A 3 -15.64 -19.19 30.56
CA SER A 3 -16.37 -18.04 30.03
C SER A 3 -16.61 -18.31 28.53
N SER A 4 -17.89 -18.44 28.16
CA SER A 4 -18.35 -18.79 26.81
C SER A 4 -18.12 -17.62 25.85
N THR A 5 -17.73 -17.91 24.60
CA THR A 5 -17.57 -16.96 23.48
C THR A 5 -18.73 -15.95 23.33
N THR A 6 -19.93 -16.32 23.78
CA THR A 6 -21.13 -15.47 23.85
C THR A 6 -20.93 -14.20 24.70
N ASP A 7 -20.12 -14.28 25.76
CA ASP A 7 -19.86 -13.17 26.69
C ASP A 7 -18.93 -12.11 26.06
N ARG A 8 -18.02 -12.55 25.18
CA ARG A 8 -17.12 -11.65 24.42
C ARG A 8 -17.85 -10.90 23.31
N LEU A 9 -18.82 -11.53 22.64
CA LEU A 9 -19.64 -10.90 21.61
C LEU A 9 -20.62 -9.86 22.20
N ALA A 10 -21.10 -10.07 23.42
CA ALA A 10 -21.95 -9.11 24.10
C ALA A 10 -21.19 -7.81 24.47
N ALA A 11 -19.89 -7.90 24.74
CA ALA A 11 -19.03 -6.76 25.05
C ALA A 11 -18.73 -5.86 23.85
N LEU A 12 -18.93 -6.35 22.61
CA LEU A 12 -18.71 -5.60 21.37
C LEU A 12 -19.98 -4.95 20.80
N ARG A 13 -21.13 -5.10 21.47
CA ARG A 13 -22.35 -4.39 21.02
C ARG A 13 -22.18 -2.89 21.25
N PRO A 14 -22.38 -2.05 20.22
CA PRO A 14 -22.43 -0.60 20.39
C PRO A 14 -23.47 -0.27 21.48
N THR A 15 -23.02 0.38 22.56
CA THR A 15 -23.88 0.71 23.72
C THR A 15 -24.68 1.98 23.51
N ASP A 16 -24.30 2.80 22.53
CA ASP A 16 -24.95 4.06 22.26
C ASP A 16 -26.07 3.89 21.23
N PRO A 17 -27.29 4.37 21.52
CA PRO A 17 -28.34 4.39 20.51
C PRO A 17 -27.87 5.25 19.34
N ILE A 18 -27.82 4.63 18.16
CA ILE A 18 -27.61 5.36 16.90
C ILE A 18 -28.78 6.33 16.77
N ASP A 19 -28.50 7.63 16.82
CA ASP A 19 -29.49 8.68 16.58
C ASP A 19 -29.82 8.71 15.07
N PRO A 20 -30.97 8.14 14.65
CA PRO A 20 -31.31 8.00 13.25
C PRO A 20 -31.63 9.37 12.60
N ASP A 21 -32.07 10.33 13.41
CA ASP A 21 -32.42 11.67 12.98
C ASP A 21 -31.13 12.48 12.74
N GLY A 22 -30.16 12.36 13.66
CA GLY A 22 -28.82 12.94 13.49
C GLY A 22 -28.08 12.42 12.26
N LEU A 23 -28.19 11.12 11.97
CA LEU A 23 -27.60 10.51 10.78
C LEU A 23 -28.26 11.01 9.48
N SER A 24 -29.58 11.14 9.50
CA SER A 24 -30.36 11.63 8.36
C SER A 24 -30.11 13.13 8.08
N ASP A 25 -29.94 13.92 9.13
CA ASP A 25 -29.56 15.34 9.03
C ASP A 25 -28.13 15.50 8.50
N ALA A 26 -27.17 14.69 8.99
CA ALA A 26 -25.80 14.70 8.50
C ALA A 26 -25.73 14.32 7.01
N HIS A 27 -26.45 13.27 6.60
CA HIS A 27 -26.53 12.84 5.20
C HIS A 27 -27.13 13.93 4.30
N ARG A 28 -28.21 14.58 4.74
CA ARG A 28 -28.83 15.69 3.99
C ARG A 28 -27.87 16.87 3.80
N LEU A 29 -27.08 17.18 4.82
CA LEU A 29 -26.15 18.30 4.81
C LEU A 29 -24.95 18.04 3.89
N VAL A 30 -24.44 16.80 3.86
CA VAL A 30 -23.39 16.37 2.93
C VAL A 30 -23.89 16.36 1.49
N THR A 31 -25.05 15.78 1.21
CA THR A 31 -25.61 15.70 -0.15
C THR A 31 -25.95 17.09 -0.69
N ALA A 32 -26.46 18.00 0.15
CA ALA A 32 -26.69 19.40 -0.25
C ALA A 32 -25.37 20.14 -0.57
N ARG A 33 -24.28 19.84 0.13
CA ARG A 33 -22.95 20.43 -0.13
C ARG A 33 -22.37 19.96 -1.47
N ILE A 34 -22.51 18.66 -1.76
CA ILE A 34 -22.06 18.03 -3.01
C ILE A 34 -22.86 18.56 -4.19
N ALA A 35 -24.19 18.64 -4.07
CA ALA A 35 -25.04 19.18 -5.13
C ALA A 35 -24.83 20.67 -5.40
N ALA A 36 -24.31 21.42 -4.42
CA ALA A 36 -23.94 22.82 -4.57
C ALA A 36 -22.53 23.03 -5.15
N ASP A 37 -21.77 21.95 -5.40
CA ASP A 37 -20.37 21.98 -5.85
C ASP A 37 -19.46 22.88 -4.98
N ASP A 38 -19.82 22.99 -3.71
CA ASP A 38 -19.33 24.01 -2.79
C ASP A 38 -18.09 23.49 -2.03
N VAL A 39 -16.99 23.31 -2.78
CA VAL A 39 -15.67 22.90 -2.26
C VAL A 39 -15.10 24.05 -1.40
N PRO A 40 -14.95 23.89 -0.07
CA PRO A 40 -14.45 24.97 0.76
C PRO A 40 -13.00 25.28 0.41
N THR A 41 -12.72 26.51 -0.03
CA THR A 41 -11.35 26.97 -0.16
C THR A 41 -10.75 27.17 1.24
N LEU A 42 -9.43 27.00 1.41
CA LEU A 42 -8.75 27.19 2.70
C LEU A 42 -8.99 28.59 3.33
N ALA A 43 -9.45 29.56 2.54
CA ALA A 43 -9.85 30.89 3.01
C ALA A 43 -11.12 30.87 3.89
N ASP A 44 -12.02 29.90 3.72
CA ASP A 44 -13.30 29.83 4.44
C ASP A 44 -13.19 29.22 5.84
N ARG A 45 -12.01 28.68 6.20
CA ARG A 45 -11.71 28.18 7.56
C ARG A 45 -11.02 29.23 8.45
N ALA A 46 -11.22 30.52 8.18
CA ALA A 46 -10.79 31.54 9.14
C ALA A 46 -11.64 31.44 10.43
N PRO A 47 -11.03 31.23 11.62
CA PRO A 47 -11.78 31.20 12.86
C PRO A 47 -12.43 32.56 13.10
N ARG A 48 -13.76 32.59 13.24
CA ARG A 48 -14.53 33.78 13.63
C ARG A 48 -14.13 34.22 15.03
N ARG A 49 -13.11 35.07 15.14
CA ARG A 49 -12.72 35.70 16.41
C ARG A 49 -13.79 36.72 16.80
N ARG A 50 -14.43 36.51 17.95
CA ARG A 50 -15.37 37.46 18.55
C ARG A 50 -14.66 38.80 18.82
N PRO A 51 -15.28 39.96 18.53
CA PRO A 51 -14.62 41.24 18.72
C PRO A 51 -14.69 41.64 20.20
N ARG A 52 -13.55 41.68 20.88
CA ARG A 52 -13.36 42.57 22.03
C ARG A 52 -12.45 43.69 21.58
N ALA A 53 -13.01 44.88 21.58
CA ALA A 53 -12.34 46.11 21.23
C ALA A 53 -11.10 46.34 22.10
N ALA A 54 -9.97 46.61 21.46
CA ALA A 54 -8.98 47.53 21.99
C ALA A 54 -8.19 48.10 20.81
N ARG A 55 -8.29 49.41 20.67
CA ARG A 55 -7.55 50.26 19.75
C ARG A 55 -6.05 50.13 20.05
N LEU A 56 -5.20 50.12 19.02
CA LEU A 56 -4.06 51.03 18.88
C LEU A 56 -3.21 50.75 17.62
N ALA A 57 -3.05 51.83 16.85
CA ALA A 57 -1.90 52.28 16.06
C ALA A 57 -1.31 51.41 14.94
N LEU A 58 -1.52 51.91 13.72
CA LEU A 58 -0.64 51.78 12.56
C LEU A 58 0.80 52.23 12.88
N VAL A 59 1.78 51.37 12.60
CA VAL A 59 3.11 51.78 12.11
C VAL A 59 3.47 50.85 10.96
N GLY A 60 3.53 51.41 9.75
CA GLY A 60 4.06 50.73 8.59
C GLY A 60 5.59 50.80 8.59
N VAL A 61 6.23 49.64 8.50
CA VAL A 61 7.57 49.47 7.93
C VAL A 61 7.51 48.19 7.10
N ALA A 62 7.63 48.32 5.79
CA ALA A 62 7.86 47.20 4.89
C ALA A 62 9.26 46.65 5.16
N ALA A 63 9.33 45.66 6.03
CA ALA A 63 10.46 44.75 6.12
C ALA A 63 10.02 43.47 5.40
N ALA A 64 10.82 43.02 4.43
CA ALA A 64 10.71 41.68 3.88
C ALA A 64 10.88 40.69 5.03
N ALA A 65 9.76 40.26 5.61
CA ALA A 65 9.74 39.18 6.56
C ALA A 65 10.03 37.91 5.78
N VAL A 66 11.30 37.47 5.83
CA VAL A 66 11.57 36.04 5.87
C VAL A 66 10.64 35.52 6.94
N ALA A 67 9.57 34.82 6.52
CA ALA A 67 8.79 34.06 7.45
C ALA A 67 9.77 33.05 8.04
N ALA A 68 10.30 33.36 9.22
CA ALA A 68 10.73 32.35 10.15
C ALA A 68 9.46 31.55 10.43
N VAL A 69 9.22 30.55 9.58
CA VAL A 69 8.44 29.38 9.95
C VAL A 69 9.01 29.01 11.30
N PRO A 70 8.21 28.97 12.39
CA PRO A 70 8.72 28.34 13.58
C PRO A 70 9.12 26.95 13.11
N LEU A 71 10.43 26.68 13.08
CA LEU A 71 10.92 25.33 13.16
C LEU A 71 10.32 24.84 14.47
N LEU A 72 9.11 24.29 14.41
CA LEU A 72 8.85 23.05 15.11
C LEU A 72 9.96 22.16 14.60
N VAL A 73 11.08 22.17 15.32
CA VAL A 73 12.05 21.10 15.26
C VAL A 73 11.19 19.88 15.51
N PRO A 74 10.92 19.04 14.49
CA PRO A 74 10.27 17.78 14.76
C PRO A 74 11.17 17.13 15.80
N ASN A 75 10.59 16.66 16.90
CA ASN A 75 11.33 15.76 17.77
C ASN A 75 11.98 14.72 16.84
N PRO A 76 13.32 14.66 16.72
CA PRO A 76 13.99 13.99 15.59
C PRO A 76 13.90 12.46 15.65
N THR A 77 12.92 11.91 16.37
CA THR A 77 12.72 10.48 16.58
C THR A 77 11.51 9.89 15.82
N ASP A 78 10.48 10.67 15.44
CA ASP A 78 9.19 10.09 14.98
C ASP A 78 8.66 10.62 13.63
N SER A 79 9.49 10.68 12.58
CA SER A 79 8.91 10.79 11.23
C SER A 79 8.41 9.42 10.78
N ALA A 80 7.10 9.21 10.67
CA ALA A 80 6.53 7.93 10.18
C ALA A 80 7.28 7.44 8.92
N ALA A 81 7.57 6.14 8.83
CA ALA A 81 8.36 5.50 7.78
C ALA A 81 7.85 5.83 6.36
N PHE A 82 6.55 6.11 6.26
CA PHE A 82 5.85 6.43 5.03
C PHE A 82 5.28 7.87 5.01
N ALA A 83 5.88 8.78 5.77
CA ALA A 83 5.50 10.19 5.73
C ALA A 83 5.56 10.74 4.29
N GLY A 84 4.46 11.32 3.82
CA GLY A 84 4.31 11.82 2.46
C GLY A 84 3.82 10.80 1.43
N TRP A 85 3.39 9.61 1.86
CA TRP A 85 2.67 8.68 0.98
C TRP A 85 1.36 9.28 0.44
N THR A 86 0.98 8.91 -0.78
CA THR A 86 -0.23 9.34 -1.48
C THR A 86 -0.94 8.16 -2.11
N ALA A 87 -2.27 8.22 -2.26
CA ALA A 87 -3.02 7.17 -2.94
C ALA A 87 -2.80 7.12 -4.47
N VAL A 88 -2.35 8.23 -5.06
CA VAL A 88 -2.01 8.35 -6.48
C VAL A 88 -0.50 8.16 -6.66
N PRO A 89 -0.05 7.32 -7.60
CA PRO A 89 1.36 7.08 -7.87
C PRO A 89 2.03 8.29 -8.53
N ALA A 90 3.34 8.46 -8.33
CA ALA A 90 4.14 9.34 -9.15
C ALA A 90 4.90 8.53 -10.20
N THR A 91 4.61 8.78 -11.48
CA THR A 91 5.36 8.19 -12.59
C THR A 91 6.78 8.72 -12.61
N LEU A 92 7.75 7.80 -12.68
CA LEU A 92 9.18 8.12 -12.77
C LEU A 92 9.67 8.10 -14.21
N GLY A 93 10.69 8.91 -14.50
CA GLY A 93 11.33 8.91 -15.81
C GLY A 93 12.14 7.62 -16.10
N PRO A 94 12.54 7.37 -17.36
CA PRO A 94 13.24 6.14 -17.73
C PRO A 94 14.53 5.89 -16.94
N ASP A 95 15.32 6.93 -16.70
CA ASP A 95 16.58 6.81 -15.94
C ASP A 95 16.32 6.45 -14.47
N GLU A 96 15.24 6.97 -13.89
CA GLU A 96 14.84 6.67 -12.51
C GLU A 96 14.24 5.27 -12.39
N LEU A 97 13.48 4.82 -13.40
CA LEU A 97 13.01 3.44 -13.50
C LEU A 97 14.18 2.45 -13.56
N ALA A 98 15.19 2.74 -14.39
CA ALA A 98 16.39 1.91 -14.49
C ALA A 98 17.14 1.86 -13.15
N ALA A 99 17.37 3.01 -12.50
CA ALA A 99 18.04 3.06 -11.21
C ALA A 99 17.27 2.34 -10.10
N ALA A 100 15.93 2.46 -10.06
CA ALA A 100 15.08 1.73 -9.12
C ALA A 100 15.13 0.22 -9.38
N GLY A 101 15.19 -0.17 -10.66
CA GLY A 101 15.36 -1.56 -11.09
C GLY A 101 16.67 -2.17 -10.62
N ASP A 102 17.79 -1.47 -10.86
CA ASP A 102 19.12 -1.90 -10.41
C ASP A 102 19.18 -2.07 -8.89
N ALA A 103 18.58 -1.13 -8.14
CA ALA A 103 18.50 -1.21 -6.69
C ALA A 103 17.65 -2.40 -6.21
N CYS A 104 16.55 -2.71 -6.90
CA CYS A 104 15.71 -3.86 -6.58
C CYS A 104 16.44 -5.18 -6.88
N LEU A 105 17.13 -5.27 -8.01
CA LEU A 105 17.97 -6.41 -8.36
C LEU A 105 19.06 -6.66 -7.32
N ALA A 106 19.72 -5.58 -6.86
CA ALA A 106 20.79 -5.66 -5.86
C ALA A 106 20.33 -6.30 -4.53
N LEU A 107 19.11 -5.97 -4.06
CA LEU A 107 18.56 -6.56 -2.83
C LEU A 107 18.46 -8.09 -2.91
N ARG A 108 18.10 -8.63 -4.08
CA ARG A 108 18.05 -10.07 -4.32
C ARG A 108 19.44 -10.68 -4.39
N THR A 109 20.38 -10.03 -5.09
CA THR A 109 21.75 -10.57 -5.25
C THR A 109 22.54 -10.56 -3.95
N ASP A 110 22.37 -9.53 -3.12
CA ASP A 110 23.06 -9.41 -1.84
C ASP A 110 22.60 -10.49 -0.85
N ALA A 111 21.29 -10.74 -0.78
CA ALA A 111 20.74 -11.84 0.02
C ALA A 111 21.18 -13.21 -0.50
N ALA A 112 21.24 -13.38 -1.83
CA ALA A 112 21.70 -14.60 -2.47
C ALA A 112 23.18 -14.91 -2.17
N ALA A 113 24.02 -13.89 -2.06
CA ALA A 113 25.45 -14.02 -1.72
C ALA A 113 25.69 -14.36 -0.24
N GLY A 114 24.77 -13.96 0.66
CA GLY A 114 24.82 -14.29 2.08
C GLY A 114 24.21 -15.65 2.46
N ALA A 115 23.29 -16.18 1.64
CA ALA A 115 22.60 -17.43 1.91
C ALA A 115 23.33 -18.65 1.30
N SER A 116 23.80 -19.55 2.16
CA SER A 116 24.28 -20.88 1.77
C SER A 116 23.09 -21.83 1.61
N GLY A 117 22.55 -21.98 0.39
CA GLY A 117 21.40 -22.86 0.11
C GLY A 117 20.71 -22.51 -1.21
N THR A 118 20.14 -23.53 -1.88
CA THR A 118 19.61 -23.49 -3.26
C THR A 118 18.14 -23.09 -3.42
N ASP A 119 17.39 -22.82 -2.34
CA ASP A 119 15.92 -22.79 -2.41
C ASP A 119 15.25 -21.41 -2.28
N LEU A 120 15.95 -20.33 -2.67
CA LEU A 120 15.19 -19.12 -3.02
C LEU A 120 14.72 -19.29 -4.48
N PRO A 121 13.49 -18.91 -4.85
CA PRO A 121 13.07 -18.71 -6.23
C PRO A 121 13.92 -17.59 -6.84
N ARG A 122 15.16 -17.91 -7.24
CA ARG A 122 16.17 -16.94 -7.65
C ARG A 122 16.17 -16.70 -9.15
N ASN A 123 15.59 -17.59 -9.94
CA ASN A 123 15.72 -17.48 -11.38
C ASN A 123 14.59 -16.62 -11.95
N LEU A 124 14.87 -15.32 -12.02
CA LEU A 124 14.17 -14.36 -12.89
C LEU A 124 15.13 -13.92 -14.00
N ASP A 125 15.70 -14.87 -14.73
CA ASP A 125 16.61 -14.59 -15.83
C ASP A 125 15.92 -13.67 -16.85
N GLY A 126 16.63 -12.63 -17.27
CA GLY A 126 16.08 -11.61 -18.18
C GLY A 126 15.10 -10.63 -17.53
N ALA A 127 14.93 -10.63 -16.20
CA ALA A 127 14.10 -9.65 -15.53
C ALA A 127 14.54 -8.22 -15.82
N ARG A 128 13.57 -7.38 -16.18
CA ARG A 128 13.77 -5.95 -16.49
C ARG A 128 12.82 -5.10 -15.66
N PRO A 129 13.22 -3.87 -15.27
CA PRO A 129 12.31 -2.97 -14.58
C PRO A 129 11.16 -2.57 -15.50
N VAL A 130 9.94 -2.66 -14.98
CA VAL A 130 8.70 -2.34 -15.69
C VAL A 130 7.89 -1.27 -14.97
N VAL A 131 7.93 -1.26 -13.63
CA VAL A 131 7.21 -0.28 -12.80
C VAL A 131 8.19 0.33 -11.80
N ALA A 132 8.09 1.64 -11.61
CA ALA A 132 8.66 2.34 -10.47
C ALA A 132 7.71 3.46 -10.02
N ASP A 133 7.20 3.32 -8.80
CA ASP A 133 6.21 4.19 -8.15
C ASP A 133 6.85 4.90 -6.95
N ARG A 134 6.92 6.23 -6.99
CA ARG A 134 7.43 7.01 -5.85
C ARG A 134 6.29 7.68 -5.09
N ARG A 135 6.20 7.40 -3.79
CA ARG A 135 5.27 8.06 -2.86
C ARG A 135 6.04 8.50 -1.63
N GLY A 136 6.15 9.82 -1.44
CA GLY A 136 7.06 10.39 -0.45
C GLY A 136 8.52 10.06 -0.76
N ALA A 137 9.27 9.62 0.26
CA ALA A 137 10.68 9.23 0.13
C ALA A 137 10.88 7.76 -0.27
N THR A 138 9.80 7.00 -0.46
CA THR A 138 9.83 5.55 -0.71
C THR A 138 9.46 5.26 -2.16
N THR A 139 10.22 4.37 -2.79
CA THR A 139 10.01 3.91 -4.16
C THR A 139 9.65 2.43 -4.14
N PHE A 140 8.56 2.07 -4.82
CA PHE A 140 8.17 0.69 -5.09
C PHE A 140 8.52 0.34 -6.53
N ALA A 141 9.38 -0.66 -6.73
CA ALA A 141 9.86 -1.06 -8.04
C ALA A 141 9.43 -2.49 -8.34
N VAL A 142 9.10 -2.77 -9.61
CA VAL A 142 8.81 -4.13 -10.08
C VAL A 142 9.69 -4.48 -11.26
N LEU A 143 10.36 -5.63 -11.16
CA LEU A 143 11.02 -6.30 -12.27
C LEU A 143 10.10 -7.40 -12.79
N SER A 144 10.01 -7.54 -14.11
CA SER A 144 9.24 -8.61 -14.76
C SER A 144 10.15 -9.44 -15.66
N SER A 145 9.89 -10.76 -15.66
CA SER A 145 10.44 -11.73 -16.60
C SER A 145 9.34 -12.73 -17.01
N ASP A 146 9.69 -13.69 -17.86
CA ASP A 146 8.83 -14.82 -18.19
C ASP A 146 8.71 -15.83 -17.03
N ALA A 147 9.67 -15.82 -16.08
CA ALA A 147 9.70 -16.72 -14.93
C ALA A 147 8.96 -16.15 -13.70
N GLY A 148 8.50 -14.90 -13.76
CA GLY A 148 7.79 -14.26 -12.65
C GLY A 148 8.10 -12.78 -12.47
N LEU A 149 7.75 -12.28 -11.29
CA LEU A 149 7.84 -10.88 -10.88
C LEU A 149 8.68 -10.74 -9.60
N GLN A 150 9.50 -9.68 -9.54
CA GLN A 150 10.15 -9.24 -8.31
C GLN A 150 9.63 -7.86 -7.96
N SER A 151 9.15 -7.66 -6.73
CA SER A 151 8.81 -6.34 -6.21
C SER A 151 9.77 -5.94 -5.09
N CYS A 152 10.09 -4.66 -5.01
CA CYS A 152 10.91 -4.11 -3.94
C CYS A 152 10.33 -2.81 -3.41
N LEU A 153 10.29 -2.66 -2.09
CA LEU A 153 9.98 -1.39 -1.43
C LEU A 153 11.26 -0.83 -0.83
N ILE A 154 11.68 0.34 -1.34
CA ILE A 154 12.97 0.95 -1.05
C ILE A 154 12.76 2.38 -0.57
N GLY A 155 13.11 2.64 0.69
CA GLY A 155 13.03 3.94 1.31
C GLY A 155 14.05 4.10 2.44
N PRO A 156 14.00 5.21 3.19
CA PRO A 156 14.94 5.47 4.28
C PRO A 156 14.85 4.46 5.43
N ARG A 157 13.66 3.88 5.66
CA ARG A 157 13.37 2.96 6.77
C ARG A 157 12.92 1.56 6.33
N VAL A 158 12.82 1.31 5.04
CA VAL A 158 12.37 0.03 4.49
C VAL A 158 13.23 -0.35 3.29
N ARG A 159 13.71 -1.59 3.28
CA ARG A 159 14.41 -2.19 2.14
C ARG A 159 14.04 -3.64 2.06
N THR A 160 12.99 -3.95 1.33
CA THR A 160 12.52 -5.32 1.17
C THR A 160 12.41 -5.71 -0.29
N SER A 161 12.52 -7.01 -0.55
CA SER A 161 12.32 -7.63 -1.85
C SER A 161 11.43 -8.85 -1.69
N VAL A 162 10.42 -8.97 -2.55
CA VAL A 162 9.55 -10.13 -2.68
C VAL A 162 9.64 -10.65 -4.10
N THR A 163 9.87 -11.95 -4.25
CA THR A 163 9.87 -12.63 -5.55
C THR A 163 8.69 -13.56 -5.61
N ALA A 164 7.90 -13.48 -6.69
CA ALA A 164 6.82 -14.39 -7.01
C ALA A 164 7.14 -15.06 -8.35
N THR A 165 7.12 -16.39 -8.39
CA THR A 165 7.40 -17.18 -9.59
C THR A 165 6.17 -17.93 -10.08
N ASP A 166 6.16 -18.26 -11.36
CA ASP A 166 5.14 -19.08 -12.03
C ASP A 166 4.83 -20.42 -11.33
N ALA A 167 5.80 -21.00 -10.60
CA ALA A 167 5.62 -22.18 -9.76
C ALA A 167 4.72 -21.96 -8.52
N GLY A 168 4.13 -20.78 -8.35
CA GLY A 168 3.30 -20.42 -7.18
C GLY A 168 4.11 -20.18 -5.89
N GLY A 169 5.45 -20.20 -5.99
CA GLY A 169 6.34 -19.90 -4.87
C GLY A 169 6.53 -18.40 -4.67
N SER A 170 6.46 -17.95 -3.41
CA SER A 170 6.90 -16.62 -3.02
C SER A 170 8.11 -16.69 -2.08
N ALA A 171 9.07 -15.78 -2.24
CA ALA A 171 10.17 -15.62 -1.31
C ALA A 171 10.34 -14.17 -0.89
N PHE A 172 10.54 -14.00 0.42
CA PHE A 172 10.70 -12.72 1.07
C PHE A 172 12.15 -12.51 1.52
N VAL A 173 12.69 -11.34 1.24
CA VAL A 173 14.02 -10.92 1.64
C VAL A 173 13.92 -9.54 2.29
N ASP A 174 14.41 -9.40 3.52
CA ASP A 174 14.59 -8.11 4.19
C ASP A 174 16.07 -7.72 4.14
N GLY A 175 16.37 -6.55 3.57
CA GLY A 175 17.71 -5.98 3.49
C GLY A 175 18.05 -5.08 4.69
N THR A 176 17.10 -4.83 5.59
CA THR A 176 17.36 -4.18 6.88
C THR A 176 17.54 -5.23 7.97
N GLY A 177 18.72 -5.24 8.59
CA GLY A 177 18.97 -6.07 9.76
C GLY A 177 17.93 -5.77 10.84
N SER A 178 17.24 -6.83 11.26
CA SER A 178 16.26 -6.92 12.34
C SER A 178 15.97 -5.62 13.07
N SER A 179 14.80 -5.02 12.82
CA SER A 179 14.16 -4.25 13.88
C SER A 179 13.99 -5.18 15.08
N ASP A 180 14.29 -4.69 16.28
CA ASP A 180 14.06 -5.43 17.53
C ASP A 180 12.54 -5.70 17.67
N GLY A 181 12.10 -6.88 17.21
CA GLY A 181 10.69 -7.28 17.22
C GLY A 181 10.41 -8.47 16.30
N GLU A 182 9.44 -9.30 16.69
CA GLU A 182 8.91 -10.37 15.83
C GLU A 182 8.12 -9.72 14.68
N GLN A 183 8.69 -9.69 13.48
CA GLN A 183 7.97 -9.26 12.28
C GLN A 183 7.14 -10.42 11.74
N VAL A 184 5.81 -10.24 11.74
CA VAL A 184 4.86 -11.15 11.11
C VAL A 184 4.47 -10.59 9.75
N GLY A 185 4.66 -11.40 8.71
CA GLY A 185 4.18 -11.13 7.36
C GLY A 185 3.04 -12.07 6.98
N LEU A 186 2.09 -11.56 6.20
CA LEU A 186 1.04 -12.34 5.53
C LEU A 186 1.27 -12.25 4.03
N GLY A 187 1.56 -13.38 3.39
CA GLY A 187 1.66 -13.48 1.94
C GLY A 187 0.34 -13.91 1.30
N PHE A 188 0.07 -13.37 0.12
CA PHE A 188 -1.00 -13.78 -0.78
C PHE A 188 -0.39 -14.06 -2.14
N VAL A 189 -0.64 -15.24 -2.70
CA VAL A 189 -0.08 -15.67 -3.99
C VAL A 189 -1.22 -16.12 -4.90
N GLY A 190 -1.20 -15.61 -6.13
CA GLY A 190 -2.03 -16.08 -7.23
C GLY A 190 -1.16 -16.68 -8.34
N GLU A 191 -1.79 -17.26 -9.34
CA GLU A 191 -1.09 -17.75 -10.53
C GLU A 191 -0.59 -16.59 -11.39
N ASP A 192 0.65 -16.65 -11.88
CA ASP A 192 1.20 -15.66 -12.81
C ASP A 192 0.72 -15.90 -14.25
N THR A 193 -0.59 -15.87 -14.44
CA THR A 193 -1.24 -16.04 -15.75
C THR A 193 -1.59 -14.66 -16.33
N PRO A 194 -1.15 -14.35 -17.56
CA PRO A 194 -1.58 -13.13 -18.26
C PRO A 194 -3.11 -13.13 -18.47
N PRO A 195 -3.80 -12.03 -18.13
CA PRO A 195 -5.23 -11.90 -18.39
C PRO A 195 -5.52 -11.68 -19.89
N GLY A 196 -6.80 -11.69 -20.25
CA GLY A 196 -7.24 -11.20 -21.57
C GLY A 196 -6.96 -9.70 -21.76
N ASP A 197 -7.13 -9.20 -22.98
CA ASP A 197 -6.73 -7.83 -23.37
C ASP A 197 -7.37 -6.73 -22.51
N ASP A 198 -8.59 -6.95 -22.01
CA ASP A 198 -9.34 -6.02 -21.15
C ASP A 198 -9.21 -6.30 -19.64
N GLY A 199 -8.40 -7.29 -19.25
CA GLY A 199 -8.42 -7.86 -17.91
C GLY A 199 -7.22 -7.52 -17.03
N ALA A 200 -7.37 -7.81 -15.75
CA ALA A 200 -6.28 -7.83 -14.76
C ALA A 200 -6.19 -9.21 -14.10
N SER A 201 -5.00 -9.62 -13.69
CA SER A 201 -4.77 -10.78 -12.81
C SER A 201 -4.00 -10.35 -11.56
N PHE A 202 -4.21 -11.06 -10.44
CA PHE A 202 -3.48 -10.87 -9.19
C PHE A 202 -2.39 -11.92 -9.08
N VAL A 203 -1.13 -11.50 -8.95
CA VAL A 203 0.01 -12.42 -8.87
C VAL A 203 0.51 -12.56 -7.44
N SER A 204 0.68 -11.44 -6.74
CA SER A 204 1.14 -11.46 -5.36
C SER A 204 0.73 -10.21 -4.61
N GLY A 205 0.56 -10.36 -3.31
CA GLY A 205 0.46 -9.24 -2.38
C GLY A 205 0.80 -9.71 -0.97
N GLY A 206 0.74 -8.79 -0.04
CA GLY A 206 0.98 -9.14 1.34
C GLY A 206 0.94 -7.95 2.27
N VAL A 207 0.93 -8.27 3.57
CA VAL A 207 1.04 -7.31 4.65
C VAL A 207 2.30 -7.60 5.43
N GLN A 208 3.10 -6.58 5.66
CA GLN A 208 4.34 -6.63 6.42
C GLN A 208 4.18 -5.89 7.73
N ASN A 209 4.94 -6.32 8.74
CA ASN A 209 4.90 -5.78 10.10
C ASN A 209 3.49 -5.77 10.70
N VAL A 210 2.74 -6.86 10.51
CA VAL A 210 1.38 -7.01 11.05
C VAL A 210 1.38 -6.80 12.56
N GLY A 211 0.49 -5.94 13.04
CA GLY A 211 0.36 -5.62 14.47
C GLY A 211 1.42 -4.66 15.01
N SER A 212 2.32 -4.14 14.16
CA SER A 212 3.23 -3.05 14.53
C SER A 212 2.55 -1.68 14.43
N ASP A 213 3.24 -0.62 14.85
CA ASP A 213 2.79 0.77 14.68
C ASP A 213 2.92 1.27 13.22
N GLU A 214 3.69 0.58 12.38
CA GLU A 214 3.99 0.97 10.99
C GLU A 214 3.85 -0.20 10.01
N PRO A 215 2.66 -0.84 9.92
CA PRO A 215 2.41 -1.88 8.93
C PRO A 215 2.38 -1.26 7.54
N TRP A 216 2.67 -2.08 6.55
CA TRP A 216 2.47 -1.70 5.16
C TRP A 216 2.14 -2.94 4.33
N ALA A 217 1.48 -2.71 3.21
CA ALA A 217 1.03 -3.76 2.33
C ALA A 217 1.28 -3.40 0.87
N PHE A 218 1.26 -4.42 0.03
CA PHE A 218 1.46 -4.31 -1.40
C PHE A 218 0.61 -5.32 -2.16
N ALA A 219 0.41 -5.04 -3.43
CA ALA A 219 -0.18 -5.95 -4.39
C ALA A 219 0.36 -5.66 -5.79
N LEU A 220 0.50 -6.71 -6.59
CA LEU A 220 0.92 -6.64 -7.98
C LEU A 220 0.30 -7.76 -8.80
N GLY A 221 0.24 -7.53 -10.11
CA GLY A 221 -0.08 -8.58 -11.06
C GLY A 221 0.00 -8.11 -12.49
N ARG A 222 -0.71 -8.79 -13.39
CA ARG A 222 -0.66 -8.51 -14.83
C ARG A 222 -1.91 -7.79 -15.32
N VAL A 223 -1.77 -7.05 -16.40
CA VAL A 223 -2.88 -6.40 -17.13
C VAL A 223 -2.79 -6.69 -18.63
N GLY A 224 -3.96 -6.73 -19.27
CA GLY A 224 -4.08 -6.83 -20.72
C GLY A 224 -3.70 -5.54 -21.44
N GLY A 225 -3.54 -5.63 -22.77
CA GLY A 225 -3.06 -4.53 -23.61
C GLY A 225 -4.00 -3.33 -23.71
N ASP A 226 -5.28 -3.49 -23.40
CA ASP A 226 -6.30 -2.43 -23.49
C ASP A 226 -6.49 -1.69 -22.15
N VAL A 227 -5.88 -2.17 -21.06
CA VAL A 227 -5.98 -1.56 -19.73
C VAL A 227 -5.10 -0.32 -19.63
N ALA A 228 -5.72 0.81 -19.30
CA ALA A 228 -5.04 2.10 -19.16
C ALA A 228 -4.78 2.50 -17.70
N ALA A 229 -5.62 2.04 -16.76
CA ALA A 229 -5.48 2.33 -15.34
C ALA A 229 -6.02 1.17 -14.50
N VAL A 230 -5.57 1.08 -13.24
CA VAL A 230 -6.07 0.11 -12.26
C VAL A 230 -6.36 0.83 -10.94
N GLU A 231 -7.59 0.74 -10.45
CA GLU A 231 -7.97 1.11 -9.09
C GLU A 231 -7.94 -0.12 -8.19
N VAL A 232 -7.28 -0.02 -7.05
CA VAL A 232 -7.30 -1.03 -5.98
C VAL A 232 -8.25 -0.56 -4.88
N ARG A 233 -9.20 -1.42 -4.52
CA ARG A 233 -10.10 -1.24 -3.37
C ARG A 233 -9.57 -2.06 -2.21
N LEU A 234 -9.44 -1.42 -1.05
CA LEU A 234 -8.99 -2.07 0.18
C LEU A 234 -10.17 -2.59 1.03
N SER A 235 -9.88 -3.41 2.04
CA SER A 235 -10.86 -4.02 2.95
C SER A 235 -11.69 -3.00 3.74
N ASP A 236 -11.09 -1.88 4.15
CA ASP A 236 -11.77 -0.73 4.77
C ASP A 236 -12.65 0.09 3.80
N GLY A 237 -12.60 -0.24 2.51
CA GLY A 237 -13.33 0.45 1.46
C GLY A 237 -12.60 1.67 0.88
N SER A 238 -11.40 2.01 1.34
CA SER A 238 -10.55 3.03 0.74
C SER A 238 -10.00 2.57 -0.62
N THR A 239 -9.51 3.53 -1.41
CA THR A 239 -9.04 3.27 -2.78
C THR A 239 -7.69 3.92 -3.02
N LEU A 240 -6.91 3.30 -3.90
CA LEU A 240 -5.68 3.83 -4.42
C LEU A 240 -5.52 3.46 -5.89
N GLU A 241 -4.80 4.31 -6.62
CA GLU A 241 -4.44 4.05 -7.99
C GLU A 241 -3.14 3.23 -8.01
N ALA A 242 -3.12 2.17 -8.81
CA ALA A 242 -1.92 1.38 -9.05
C ALA A 242 -1.10 2.01 -10.17
N SER A 243 0.21 1.83 -10.10
CA SER A 243 1.07 2.08 -11.26
C SER A 243 0.86 0.99 -12.30
N VAL A 244 0.64 1.37 -13.56
CA VAL A 244 0.43 0.45 -14.68
C VAL A 244 1.46 0.72 -15.77
N ALA A 245 2.25 -0.28 -16.13
CA ALA A 245 3.23 -0.20 -17.21
C ALA A 245 3.65 -1.59 -17.70
N ASP A 246 3.92 -1.72 -19.00
CA ASP A 246 4.49 -2.93 -19.61
C ASP A 246 3.75 -4.24 -19.24
N GLY A 247 2.41 -4.20 -19.19
CA GLY A 247 1.59 -5.38 -18.87
C GLY A 247 1.54 -5.75 -17.39
N VAL A 248 2.05 -4.88 -16.50
CA VAL A 248 2.09 -5.07 -15.05
C VAL A 248 1.37 -3.93 -14.35
N TRP A 249 0.64 -4.26 -13.28
CA TRP A 249 0.12 -3.30 -12.32
C TRP A 249 0.73 -3.54 -10.94
N ALA A 250 0.96 -2.47 -10.18
CA ALA A 250 1.56 -2.57 -8.85
C ALA A 250 1.11 -1.43 -7.93
N ALA A 251 0.84 -1.74 -6.67
CA ALA A 251 0.41 -0.78 -5.66
C ALA A 251 0.98 -1.13 -4.28
N TRP A 252 1.14 -0.11 -3.43
CA TRP A 252 1.56 -0.26 -2.04
C TRP A 252 0.96 0.84 -1.16
N TRP A 253 0.72 0.52 0.12
CA TRP A 253 0.08 1.44 1.07
C TRP A 253 0.53 1.21 2.52
N PRO A 254 0.55 2.26 3.36
CA PRO A 254 1.00 2.19 4.75
C PRO A 254 -0.14 1.80 5.70
N SER A 255 -0.73 0.63 5.51
CA SER A 255 -1.64 0.01 6.47
C SER A 255 -1.60 -1.52 6.36
N ASP A 256 -2.36 -2.20 7.21
CA ASP A 256 -2.58 -3.65 7.20
C ASP A 256 -3.86 -4.07 6.46
N GLU A 257 -4.52 -3.13 5.79
CA GLU A 257 -5.70 -3.40 4.97
C GLU A 257 -5.31 -4.27 3.77
N THR A 258 -6.15 -5.23 3.40
CA THR A 258 -5.90 -6.15 2.29
C THR A 258 -6.65 -5.74 1.03
N VAL A 259 -6.24 -6.28 -0.11
CA VAL A 259 -6.95 -6.06 -1.38
C VAL A 259 -8.32 -6.74 -1.33
N ARG A 260 -9.36 -5.95 -1.57
CA ARG A 260 -10.73 -6.42 -1.72
C ARG A 260 -11.14 -6.55 -3.19
N GLU A 261 -10.62 -5.68 -4.06
CA GLU A 261 -10.98 -5.65 -5.47
C GLU A 261 -9.89 -4.97 -6.29
N VAL A 262 -9.69 -5.43 -7.53
CA VAL A 262 -8.80 -4.82 -8.52
C VAL A 262 -9.65 -4.48 -9.75
N ARG A 263 -9.76 -3.18 -10.06
CA ARG A 263 -10.63 -2.65 -11.11
C ARG A 263 -9.80 -2.04 -12.24
N PRO A 264 -9.59 -2.77 -13.35
CA PRO A 264 -9.01 -2.16 -14.54
C PRO A 264 -10.00 -1.21 -15.20
N THR A 265 -9.47 -0.14 -15.78
CA THR A 265 -10.18 0.82 -16.63
C THR A 265 -9.49 0.86 -17.98
N LEU A 266 -10.27 0.76 -19.05
CA LEU A 266 -9.77 0.78 -20.43
C LEU A 266 -9.49 2.22 -20.88
N ALA A 267 -8.79 2.37 -22.01
CA ALA A 267 -8.43 3.69 -22.55
C ALA A 267 -9.64 4.59 -22.88
N ASP A 268 -10.82 4.00 -23.12
CA ASP A 268 -12.07 4.72 -23.36
C ASP A 268 -12.85 5.08 -22.08
N GLY A 269 -12.30 4.73 -20.91
CA GLY A 269 -12.89 4.98 -19.59
C GLY A 269 -13.90 3.93 -19.13
N THR A 270 -14.14 2.87 -19.92
CA THR A 270 -15.00 1.76 -19.49
C THR A 270 -14.27 0.82 -18.53
N ALA A 271 -15.04 0.07 -17.73
CA ALA A 271 -14.47 -0.92 -16.82
C ALA A 271 -14.02 -2.16 -17.60
N GLY A 272 -12.81 -2.64 -17.31
CA GLY A 272 -12.29 -3.91 -17.80
C GLY A 272 -12.70 -5.10 -16.92
N THR A 273 -12.16 -6.27 -17.24
CA THR A 273 -12.38 -7.51 -16.47
C THR A 273 -11.55 -7.50 -15.18
N ALA A 274 -12.22 -7.46 -14.03
CA ALA A 274 -11.57 -7.45 -12.71
C ALA A 274 -10.75 -8.73 -12.44
N ALA A 275 -9.70 -8.60 -11.62
CA ALA A 275 -8.93 -9.76 -11.19
C ALA A 275 -9.75 -10.66 -10.26
N GLU A 276 -9.67 -11.97 -10.48
CA GLU A 276 -10.10 -12.95 -9.49
C GLU A 276 -9.11 -12.94 -8.31
N LEU A 277 -9.65 -12.86 -7.10
CA LEU A 277 -8.90 -12.85 -5.85
C LEU A 277 -9.06 -14.16 -5.06
N ASP A 278 -9.68 -15.18 -5.66
CA ASP A 278 -10.02 -16.43 -4.98
C ASP A 278 -8.81 -17.36 -4.81
N ARG A 279 -8.70 -17.92 -3.60
CA ARG A 279 -7.66 -18.83 -3.09
C ARG A 279 -6.32 -18.17 -2.80
N PHE A 280 -6.28 -17.38 -1.73
CA PHE A 280 -4.99 -17.03 -1.15
C PHE A 280 -4.44 -18.17 -0.29
N THR A 281 -3.23 -18.63 -0.60
CA THR A 281 -2.40 -19.32 0.38
C THR A 281 -1.86 -18.27 1.34
N VAL A 282 -2.24 -18.36 2.62
CA VAL A 282 -1.70 -17.47 3.66
C VAL A 282 -0.39 -18.06 4.16
N ASP A 283 0.72 -17.46 3.74
CA ASP A 283 2.03 -17.76 4.30
C ASP A 283 2.30 -16.83 5.48
N VAL A 284 2.34 -17.39 6.69
CA VAL A 284 2.79 -16.65 7.89
C VAL A 284 4.30 -16.80 8.01
N ARG A 285 5.03 -15.69 7.87
CA ARG A 285 6.50 -15.68 7.98
C ARG A 285 6.95 -14.94 9.24
N ARG A 286 7.89 -15.55 9.97
CA ARG A 286 8.69 -14.87 10.99
C ARG A 286 10.06 -14.54 10.42
N ALA A 287 10.56 -13.34 10.68
CA ALA A 287 11.91 -12.95 10.31
C ALA A 287 12.94 -13.94 10.90
N GLY A 288 13.69 -14.64 10.04
CA GLY A 288 14.74 -15.59 10.43
C GLY A 288 14.36 -17.08 10.40
N GLU A 289 13.14 -17.46 10.00
CA GLU A 289 12.72 -18.86 9.90
C GLU A 289 12.79 -19.38 8.45
N GLU A 290 13.42 -20.55 8.26
CA GLU A 290 13.56 -21.23 6.96
C GLU A 290 12.18 -21.68 6.45
N PRO A 291 11.89 -21.66 5.13
CA PRO A 291 10.61 -22.13 4.61
C PRO A 291 10.27 -23.54 5.10
N PRO A 292 9.02 -23.79 5.52
CA PRO A 292 8.59 -25.16 5.76
C PRO A 292 8.76 -25.94 4.44
N ALA A 293 9.48 -27.05 4.50
CA ALA A 293 9.48 -28.03 3.42
C ALA A 293 8.01 -28.40 3.13
N GLU A 294 7.64 -28.29 1.86
CA GLU A 294 6.31 -28.52 1.29
C GLU A 294 5.40 -29.41 2.16
N ASP A 295 4.34 -28.81 2.72
CA ASP A 295 3.04 -29.42 3.10
C ASP A 295 2.38 -28.55 4.20
N VAL A 296 1.83 -27.39 3.81
CA VAL A 296 0.76 -26.77 4.62
C VAL A 296 -0.45 -26.55 3.72
N VAL A 297 -1.16 -27.65 3.47
CA VAL A 297 -2.57 -27.60 3.10
C VAL A 297 -3.31 -27.05 4.32
N THR A 298 -3.55 -25.75 4.37
CA THR A 298 -4.35 -25.17 5.45
C THR A 298 -5.82 -25.50 5.19
N GLN A 299 -6.36 -26.33 6.07
CA GLN A 299 -7.74 -26.79 6.09
C GLN A 299 -8.71 -25.60 6.15
N VAL A 300 -9.65 -25.56 5.22
CA VAL A 300 -10.77 -24.61 5.19
C VAL A 300 -11.60 -24.81 6.47
N ALA A 301 -11.77 -23.76 7.26
CA ALA A 301 -12.81 -23.72 8.26
C ALA A 301 -14.14 -23.43 7.53
N GLU A 302 -14.91 -24.49 7.26
CA GLU A 302 -16.33 -24.37 6.93
C GLU A 302 -17.14 -24.38 8.25
N ASP A 303 -17.91 -23.30 8.45
CA ASP A 303 -18.96 -23.01 9.48
C ASP A 303 -18.63 -23.10 10.99
#